data_AF-A0A524NF14-F1
#
_entry.id   AF-A0A524NF14-F1
#
_cell.length_a   1.000
_cell.length_b   1.000
_cell.length_c   1.000
_cell.angle_alpha   90.00
_cell.angle_beta   90.00
_cell.angle_gamma   90.00
#
_symmetry.space_group_name_H-M   'P 1'
#
loop_
_entity.id
_entity.type
_entity.pdbx_description
1 polymer ?
#
loop_
_entity_poly.entity_id
_entity_poly.type
_entity_poly.pdbx_seq_one_letter_code
_entity_poly.pdbx_strand_id
1 'polypeptide(L)' 'MPTHGSLSKAGKVRSQTPKITAQEKTAPSPKTRNRRNYEKRVILQRKAGQNWV' A
#
# COMPACT_ATOMS: atom_id res chain seq x y z
N MET A 1 -22.60 -36.90 8.09
CA MET A 1 -21.87 -35.77 7.47
C MET A 1 -20.84 -35.27 8.48
N PRO A 2 -19.53 -35.23 8.14
CA PRO A 2 -18.54 -34.70 9.07
C PRO A 2 -18.80 -33.21 9.30
N THR A 3 -19.02 -32.83 10.56
CA THR A 3 -19.37 -31.47 10.98
C THR A 3 -18.14 -30.55 11.03
N HIS A 4 -16.94 -31.12 11.08
CA HIS A 4 -15.70 -30.37 11.26
C HIS A 4 -14.75 -30.62 10.07
N GLY A 5 -14.41 -29.53 9.36
CA GLY A 5 -13.42 -29.54 8.29
C GLY A 5 -11.98 -29.60 8.80
N SER A 6 -11.04 -29.87 7.89
CA SER A 6 -9.61 -29.94 8.24
C SER A 6 -9.05 -28.55 8.58
N LEU A 7 -8.49 -28.42 9.79
CA LEU A 7 -7.80 -27.20 10.26
C LEU A 7 -6.37 -27.05 9.71
N SER A 8 -5.86 -28.06 9.00
CA SER A 8 -4.46 -28.15 8.54
C SER A 8 -3.99 -26.98 7.66
N LYS A 9 -4.91 -26.29 6.98
CA LYS A 9 -4.61 -25.17 6.08
C LYS A 9 -4.67 -23.80 6.76
N ALA A 10 -5.07 -23.75 8.04
CA ALA A 10 -5.20 -22.48 8.76
C ALA A 10 -3.85 -21.74 8.79
N GLY A 11 -3.86 -20.47 8.35
CA GLY A 11 -2.67 -19.61 8.39
C GLY A 11 -1.55 -19.92 7.39
N LYS A 12 -1.68 -20.94 6.52
CA LYS A 12 -0.64 -21.35 5.55
C LYS A 12 -0.07 -20.19 4.74
N VAL A 13 -0.94 -19.34 4.18
CA VAL A 13 -0.50 -18.22 3.32
C VAL A 13 0.26 -17.17 4.13
N ARG A 14 -0.16 -16.91 5.37
CA ARG A 14 0.48 -15.94 6.25
C ARG A 14 1.87 -16.40 6.70
N SER A 15 2.04 -17.71 6.98
CA SER A 15 3.34 -18.27 7.38
C SER A 15 4.31 -18.44 6.20
N GLN A 16 3.79 -18.65 4.99
CA GLN A 16 4.61 -18.70 3.76
C GLN A 16 5.14 -17.33 3.34
N THR A 17 4.48 -16.24 3.72
CA THR A 17 4.88 -14.89 3.31
C THR A 17 6.07 -14.41 4.15
N PRO A 18 7.24 -14.10 3.55
CA PRO A 18 8.37 -13.58 4.30
C PRO A 18 8.03 -12.23 4.95
N LYS A 19 8.48 -12.01 6.19
CA LYS A 19 8.24 -10.75 6.90
C LYS A 19 9.20 -9.68 6.37
N ILE A 20 8.65 -8.67 5.69
CA ILE A 20 9.40 -7.50 5.22
C ILE A 20 9.26 -6.36 6.24
N THR A 21 10.36 -5.67 6.54
CA THR A 21 10.37 -4.51 7.42
C THR A 21 9.72 -3.29 6.76
N ALA A 22 9.08 -2.45 7.56
CA ALA A 22 8.55 -1.18 7.05
C ALA A 22 9.71 -0.23 6.76
N GLN A 23 9.68 0.44 5.60
CA GLN A 23 10.58 1.54 5.33
C GLN A 23 10.20 2.76 6.16
N GLU A 24 11.20 3.46 6.69
CA GLU A 24 11.00 4.75 7.35
C GLU A 24 10.44 5.76 6.33
N LYS A 25 9.33 6.40 6.67
CA LYS A 25 8.67 7.38 5.81
C LYS A 25 8.52 8.69 6.56
N THR A 26 9.12 9.75 6.05
CA THR A 26 8.87 11.12 6.50
C THR A 26 7.79 11.74 5.62
N ALA A 27 6.58 11.88 6.17
CA ALA A 27 5.52 12.62 5.50
C ALA A 27 5.78 14.13 5.67
N PRO A 28 5.73 14.94 4.59
CA PRO A 28 5.82 16.39 4.73
C PRO A 28 4.57 16.93 5.42
N SER A 29 4.70 18.10 6.05
CA SER A 29 3.56 18.80 6.66
C SER A 29 2.42 19.03 5.65
N PRO A 30 1.16 19.13 6.11
CA PRO A 30 0.00 19.25 5.22
C PRO A 30 0.10 20.39 4.21
N LYS A 31 0.67 21.55 4.60
CA LYS A 31 0.89 22.70 3.73
C LYS A 31 1.80 22.36 2.55
N THR A 32 2.96 21.77 2.84
CA THR A 32 3.93 21.36 1.81
C THR A 32 3.38 20.26 0.92
N ARG A 33 2.67 19.29 1.51
CA ARG A 33 2.00 18.21 0.77
C ARG A 33 0.98 18.77 -0.24
N ASN A 34 0.13 19.69 0.20
CA ASN A 34 -0.92 20.28 -0.64
C ASN A 34 -0.34 21.11 -1.78
N ARG A 35 0.68 21.94 -1.50
CA ARG A 35 1.40 22.72 -2.53
C ARG A 35 2.02 21.81 -3.60
N ARG A 36 2.76 20.77 -3.19
CA ARG A 36 3.35 19.79 -4.13
C ARG A 36 2.29 19.06 -4.95
N ASN A 37 1.12 18.76 -4.37
CA ASN A 37 0.03 18.12 -5.11
C ASN A 37 -0.59 19.06 -6.14
N TYR A 38 -0.77 20.35 -5.80
CA TYR A 38 -1.24 21.37 -6.75
C TYR A 38 -0.28 21.51 -7.93
N GLU A 39 1.01 21.68 -7.67
CA GLU A 39 2.04 21.77 -8.71
C GLU A 39 2.03 20.53 -9.63
N LYS A 40 1.99 19.32 -9.05
CA LYS A 40 1.98 18.08 -9.83
C LYS A 40 0.73 17.93 -10.69
N ARG A 41 -0.44 18.26 -10.18
CA ARG A 41 -1.73 17.98 -10.84
C ARG A 41 -2.18 19.09 -11.79
N VAL A 42 -1.96 20.35 -11.42
CA VAL A 42 -2.50 21.50 -12.14
C VAL A 42 -1.45 22.07 -13.09
N ILE A 43 -0.25 22.37 -12.59
CA ILE A 43 0.81 22.99 -13.39
C ILE A 43 1.43 21.95 -14.33
N LEU A 44 1.85 20.82 -13.78
CA LEU A 44 2.52 19.77 -14.55
C LEU A 44 1.56 18.78 -15.22
N GLN A 45 0.24 18.93 -15.01
CA GLN A 45 -0.82 18.08 -15.55
C GLN A 45 -0.55 16.56 -15.41
N ARG A 46 0.19 16.15 -14.36
CA ARG A 46 0.49 14.74 -14.13
C ARG A 46 -0.76 14.03 -13.66
N LYS A 47 -1.08 12.90 -14.31
CA LYS A 47 -2.16 12.01 -13.88
C LYS A 47 -1.86 11.52 -12.45
N ALA A 48 -2.91 11.50 -11.63
CA ALA A 48 -2.81 10.93 -10.29
C ALA A 48 -2.78 9.39 -10.38
N GLY A 49 -2.20 8.74 -9.36
CA GLY A 49 -2.14 7.29 -9.29
C GLY A 49 -0.86 6.68 -9.90
N GLN A 50 -0.84 5.36 -9.93
CA GLN A 50 0.29 4.56 -10.42
C GLN A 50 0.18 4.45 -11.95
N ASN A 51 0.51 5.54 -12.64
CA ASN A 51 0.51 5.58 -14.09
C ASN A 51 1.75 4.85 -14.60
N TRP A 52 1.55 3.64 -15.09
CA TRP A 52 2.54 2.92 -15.89
C TRP A 52 2.43 3.44 -17.32
N VAL A 53 3.33 4.35 -17.67
CA VAL A 53 3.67 4.72 -19.05
C VAL A 53 5.18 4.62 -19.16
#